data_AF-A0A2P2MFL0-F1
#
_entry.id   AF-A0A2P2MFL0-F1
#
_cell.length_a   1.000
_cell.length_b   1.000
_cell.length_c   1.000
_cell.angle_alpha   90.00
_cell.angle_beta   90.00
_cell.angle_gamma   90.00
#
_symmetry.space_group_name_H-M   'P 1'
#
loop_
_entity.id
_entity.type
_entity.pdbx_description
1 polymer ?
#
loop_
_entity_poly.entity_id
_entity_poly.type
_entity_poly.pdbx_seq_one_letter_code
_entity_poly.pdbx_strand_id
1 'polypeptide(L)'
;MGRLKSLMLLLLLVFLNLVAYPVIAAGPPTCPADFGGKCSDPGEWEGEFFPGIPKIKYEGPSSKNTLAFKWYNAEEEILGKKMKDWMRFSVAFWHTFRGAGGDPFGAATKFWPWEDGTNSLAMAKRRMRANFEFIDKLGVDRWCFHDRDIAPEGKTLEETNAYLDEIVALAKELQGTKIRPLWGTAQLFFHPRYMHGAATSPEVHVYAYAAAQVKKAMEVTHYLGGENYVFWGGREGYQSLLNTDMERELNHLARFCEAAVAYKKKIGFNGTLLIEPKPQEPTKHQYASNLT
;
A
#
# COMPACT_ATOMS: atom_id res chain seq x y z
N MET A 1 -55.06 -20.33 -24.79
CA MET A 1 -53.79 -19.99 -25.48
C MET A 1 -52.98 -18.85 -24.86
N GLY A 2 -53.56 -17.89 -24.13
CA GLY A 2 -52.81 -16.75 -23.55
C GLY A 2 -51.92 -17.07 -22.34
N ARG A 3 -52.37 -17.94 -21.42
CA ARG A 3 -51.61 -18.27 -20.19
C ARG A 3 -50.32 -19.05 -20.44
N LEU A 4 -50.32 -19.95 -21.43
CA LEU A 4 -49.14 -20.75 -21.76
C LEU A 4 -48.02 -19.89 -22.38
N LYS A 5 -48.38 -18.89 -23.20
CA LYS A 5 -47.44 -17.92 -23.77
C LYS A 5 -46.80 -17.04 -22.70
N SER A 6 -47.59 -16.62 -21.69
CA SER A 6 -47.09 -15.79 -20.59
C SER A 6 -46.11 -16.56 -19.69
N LEU A 7 -46.38 -17.85 -19.42
CA LEU A 7 -45.49 -18.70 -18.63
C LEU A 7 -44.16 -18.97 -19.37
N MET A 8 -44.23 -19.19 -20.69
CA MET A 8 -43.04 -19.37 -21.52
C MET A 8 -42.16 -18.11 -21.55
N LEU A 9 -42.77 -16.92 -21.63
CA LEU A 9 -42.05 -15.65 -21.62
C LEU A 9 -41.38 -15.37 -20.27
N LEU A 10 -42.05 -15.72 -19.16
CA LEU A 10 -41.50 -15.59 -17.82
C LEU A 10 -40.31 -16.55 -17.59
N LEU A 11 -40.42 -17.80 -18.05
CA LEU A 11 -39.32 -18.76 -18.03
C LEU A 11 -38.14 -18.29 -18.88
N LEU A 12 -38.39 -17.72 -20.06
CA LEU A 12 -37.34 -17.16 -20.91
C LEU A 12 -36.59 -16.00 -20.22
N LEU A 13 -37.31 -15.10 -19.55
CA LEU A 13 -36.74 -13.98 -18.81
C LEU A 13 -35.95 -14.41 -17.56
N VAL A 14 -36.38 -15.47 -16.88
CA VAL A 14 -35.65 -16.06 -15.75
C VAL A 14 -34.37 -16.76 -16.24
N PHE A 15 -34.44 -17.48 -17.36
CA PHE A 15 -33.25 -18.08 -17.99
C PHE A 15 -32.27 -17.01 -18.50
N LEU A 16 -32.75 -15.93 -19.12
CA LEU A 16 -31.89 -14.82 -19.53
C LEU A 16 -31.19 -14.13 -18.35
N ASN A 17 -31.87 -13.99 -17.20
CA ASN A 17 -31.22 -13.48 -15.98
C ASN A 17 -30.19 -14.47 -15.43
N LEU A 18 -30.50 -15.77 -15.40
CA LEU A 18 -29.56 -16.80 -14.90
C LEU A 18 -28.34 -16.98 -15.80
N VAL A 19 -28.44 -16.67 -17.10
CA VAL A 19 -27.31 -16.72 -18.06
C VAL A 19 -26.55 -15.40 -18.13
N ALA A 20 -27.18 -14.26 -17.83
CA ALA A 20 -26.51 -12.95 -17.79
C ALA A 20 -25.74 -12.70 -16.48
N TYR A 21 -26.15 -13.28 -15.35
CA TYR A 21 -25.45 -13.12 -14.07
C TYR A 21 -24.03 -13.72 -14.02
N PRO A 22 -23.71 -14.90 -14.60
CA PRO A 22 -22.34 -15.41 -14.59
C PRO A 22 -21.42 -14.67 -15.56
N VAL A 23 -21.95 -13.99 -16.58
CA VAL A 23 -21.16 -13.14 -17.49
C VAL A 23 -20.73 -11.83 -16.82
N ILE A 24 -21.43 -11.41 -15.75
CA ILE A 24 -21.09 -10.23 -14.93
C ILE A 24 -20.30 -10.62 -13.67
N ALA A 25 -20.28 -11.90 -13.30
CA ALA A 25 -19.58 -12.40 -12.10
C ALA A 25 -18.14 -12.87 -12.37
N ALA A 26 -17.69 -12.95 -13.63
CA ALA A 26 -16.28 -13.10 -13.94
C ALA A 26 -15.61 -11.72 -13.79
N GLY A 27 -14.71 -11.59 -12.81
CA GLY A 27 -13.84 -10.41 -12.72
C GLY A 27 -13.12 -10.17 -14.06
N PRO A 28 -12.77 -8.91 -14.39
CA PRO A 28 -12.15 -8.61 -15.66
C PRO A 28 -10.91 -9.51 -15.88
N PRO A 29 -10.80 -10.17 -17.04
CA PRO A 29 -9.68 -11.03 -17.32
C PRO A 29 -8.38 -10.21 -17.28
N THR A 30 -7.32 -10.82 -16.78
CA THR A 30 -6.10 -10.10 -16.46
C THR A 30 -5.20 -10.13 -17.68
N CYS A 31 -5.29 -9.06 -18.46
CA CYS A 31 -4.58 -8.92 -19.74
C CYS A 31 -3.10 -8.62 -19.48
N PRO A 32 -2.17 -9.30 -20.18
CA PRO A 32 -0.80 -8.82 -20.32
C PRO A 32 -0.78 -7.34 -20.73
N ALA A 33 0.25 -6.59 -20.35
CA ALA A 33 0.37 -5.17 -20.68
C ALA A 33 0.56 -4.90 -22.19
N ASP A 34 0.73 -5.95 -22.99
CA ASP A 34 0.72 -5.93 -24.45
C ASP A 34 -0.72 -6.10 -24.99
N PHE A 35 -1.12 -5.22 -25.90
CA PHE A 35 -2.45 -5.14 -26.50
C PHE A 35 -2.86 -6.38 -27.32
N GLY A 36 -2.00 -7.40 -27.45
CA GLY A 36 -2.26 -8.65 -28.18
C GLY A 36 -2.19 -9.95 -27.36
N GLY A 37 -1.92 -9.89 -26.05
CA GLY A 37 -1.75 -11.08 -25.20
C GLY A 37 -3.05 -11.79 -24.83
N LYS A 38 -3.05 -13.13 -24.80
CA LYS A 38 -4.17 -13.91 -24.23
C LYS A 38 -4.17 -13.77 -22.71
N CYS A 39 -5.35 -13.66 -22.11
CA CYS A 39 -5.50 -13.59 -20.66
C CYS A 39 -5.26 -14.99 -20.05
N SER A 40 -4.37 -15.08 -19.06
CA SER A 40 -4.10 -16.28 -18.26
C SER A 40 -4.94 -16.31 -16.97
N ASP A 41 -4.91 -17.44 -16.26
CA ASP A 41 -5.55 -17.58 -14.95
C ASP A 41 -5.05 -16.50 -13.96
N PRO A 42 -5.91 -15.98 -13.08
CA PRO A 42 -5.64 -14.80 -12.24
C PRO A 42 -4.40 -14.90 -11.34
N GLY A 43 -3.81 -16.09 -11.17
CA GLY A 43 -2.60 -16.32 -10.37
C GLY A 43 -1.27 -16.18 -11.11
N GLU A 44 -1.23 -16.28 -12.45
CA GLU A 44 0.02 -16.35 -13.22
C GLU A 44 0.06 -15.25 -14.27
N TRP A 45 0.68 -14.12 -13.92
CA TRP A 45 0.99 -13.07 -14.88
C TRP A 45 2.20 -13.48 -15.71
N GLU A 46 2.05 -13.53 -17.04
CA GLU A 46 3.14 -13.76 -17.97
C GLU A 46 3.55 -12.44 -18.67
N GLY A 47 4.83 -12.10 -18.59
CA GLY A 47 5.42 -10.92 -19.26
C GLY A 47 5.78 -9.77 -18.33
N GLU A 48 6.22 -8.64 -18.92
CA GLU A 48 6.58 -7.41 -18.21
C GLU A 48 5.33 -6.58 -17.88
N PHE A 49 5.33 -5.91 -16.72
CA PHE A 49 4.32 -4.91 -16.36
C PHE A 49 4.54 -3.56 -17.05
N PHE A 50 5.78 -3.25 -17.44
CA PHE A 50 6.16 -2.01 -18.11
C PHE A 50 6.85 -2.27 -19.47
N PRO A 51 6.17 -2.90 -20.44
CA PRO A 51 6.77 -3.27 -21.71
C PRO A 51 7.27 -2.02 -22.46
N GLY A 52 8.43 -2.16 -23.11
CA GLY A 52 9.07 -1.07 -23.86
C GLY A 52 9.74 0.01 -23.00
N ILE A 53 9.65 -0.09 -21.67
CA ILE A 53 10.39 0.78 -20.75
C ILE A 53 11.70 0.07 -20.36
N PRO A 54 12.87 0.51 -20.87
CA PRO A 54 14.13 -0.06 -20.44
C PRO A 54 14.48 0.43 -19.04
N LYS A 55 15.54 -0.16 -18.47
CA LYS A 55 16.17 0.41 -17.27
C LYS A 55 16.64 1.84 -17.56
N ILE A 56 16.21 2.78 -16.72
CA ILE A 56 16.48 4.22 -16.86
C ILE A 56 17.96 4.48 -16.56
N LYS A 57 18.65 5.12 -17.50
CA LYS A 57 20.09 5.42 -17.43
C LYS A 57 20.33 6.92 -17.26
N TYR A 58 21.50 7.27 -16.76
CA TYR A 58 21.99 8.65 -16.79
C TYR A 58 22.54 8.97 -18.19
N GLU A 59 22.13 10.11 -18.76
CA GLU A 59 22.58 10.60 -20.07
C GLU A 59 23.07 12.07 -20.02
N GLY A 60 23.05 12.69 -18.84
CA GLY A 60 23.54 14.06 -18.65
C GLY A 60 22.54 15.17 -19.03
N PRO A 61 22.87 16.43 -18.68
CA PRO A 61 21.92 17.54 -18.68
C PRO A 61 21.48 18.01 -20.07
N SER A 62 22.23 17.66 -21.13
CA SER A 62 21.89 17.98 -22.51
C SER A 62 20.93 16.97 -23.16
N SER A 63 20.70 15.80 -22.56
CA SER A 63 19.85 14.76 -23.13
C SER A 63 18.40 15.24 -23.31
N LYS A 64 17.82 14.87 -24.45
CA LYS A 64 16.40 15.09 -24.78
C LYS A 64 15.56 13.82 -24.60
N ASN A 65 16.18 12.67 -24.30
CA ASN A 65 15.47 11.43 -24.05
C ASN A 65 14.62 11.58 -22.78
N THR A 66 13.30 11.44 -22.86
CA THR A 66 12.41 11.59 -21.70
C THR A 66 12.59 10.47 -20.67
N LEU A 67 13.04 9.27 -21.09
CA LEU A 67 13.26 8.09 -20.26
C LEU A 67 14.74 7.90 -19.84
N ALA A 68 15.38 9.00 -19.45
CA ALA A 68 16.74 9.03 -18.92
C ALA A 68 16.88 10.04 -17.77
N PHE A 69 17.79 9.81 -16.85
CA PHE A 69 18.20 10.80 -15.85
C PHE A 69 19.14 11.83 -16.47
N LYS A 70 18.88 13.11 -16.19
CA LYS A 70 19.69 14.23 -16.70
C LYS A 70 20.69 14.72 -15.65
N TRP A 71 20.36 14.49 -14.38
CA TRP A 71 21.11 14.99 -13.22
C TRP A 71 21.42 13.90 -12.20
N TYR A 72 20.61 12.85 -12.14
CA TYR A 72 20.86 11.75 -11.20
C TYR A 72 21.80 10.73 -11.84
N ASN A 73 23.07 10.81 -11.49
CA ASN A 73 24.05 9.76 -11.75
C ASN A 73 24.35 9.02 -10.44
N ALA A 74 23.79 7.82 -10.28
CA ALA A 74 23.89 7.05 -9.03
C ALA A 74 25.32 6.84 -8.54
N GLU A 75 26.30 6.77 -9.45
CA GLU A 75 27.71 6.51 -9.15
C GLU A 75 28.57 7.76 -9.06
N GLU A 76 28.03 8.95 -9.37
CA GLU A 76 28.76 10.21 -9.21
C GLU A 76 29.05 10.47 -7.74
N GLU A 77 30.30 10.81 -7.44
CA GLU A 77 30.73 11.13 -6.08
C GLU A 77 30.60 12.62 -5.80
N ILE A 78 29.82 12.96 -4.79
CA ILE A 78 29.67 14.32 -4.27
C ILE A 78 30.20 14.32 -2.84
N LEU A 79 31.26 15.09 -2.59
CA LEU A 79 31.90 15.19 -1.28
C LEU A 79 32.28 13.81 -0.68
N GLY A 80 32.82 12.91 -1.51
CA GLY A 80 33.30 11.58 -1.09
C GLY A 80 32.20 10.54 -0.84
N LYS A 81 30.95 10.80 -1.23
CA LYS A 81 29.85 9.83 -1.17
C LYS A 81 29.06 9.83 -2.47
N LYS A 82 28.68 8.64 -2.95
CA LYS A 82 27.92 8.50 -4.20
C LYS A 82 26.53 9.14 -4.08
N MET A 83 26.00 9.70 -5.18
CA MET A 83 24.68 10.33 -5.17
C MET A 83 23.59 9.40 -4.66
N LYS A 84 23.62 8.11 -5.01
CA LYS A 84 22.63 7.13 -4.51
C LYS A 84 22.62 7.01 -2.99
N ASP A 85 23.77 7.16 -2.34
CA ASP A 85 23.92 7.06 -0.89
C ASP A 85 23.56 8.38 -0.18
N TRP A 86 23.63 9.51 -0.88
CA TRP A 86 23.07 10.78 -0.42
C TRP A 86 21.55 10.80 -0.52
N MET A 87 21.03 10.49 -1.71
CA MET A 87 19.61 10.68 -2.05
C MET A 87 18.73 9.59 -1.50
N ARG A 88 19.19 8.33 -1.54
CA ARG A 88 18.50 7.15 -0.99
C ARG A 88 17.02 7.09 -1.40
N PHE A 89 16.75 7.35 -2.68
CA PHE A 89 15.39 7.43 -3.21
C PHE A 89 14.61 6.14 -2.94
N SER A 90 13.35 6.31 -2.51
CA SER A 90 12.44 5.24 -2.16
C SER A 90 11.14 5.35 -2.94
N VAL A 91 10.64 4.23 -3.46
CA VAL A 91 9.33 4.16 -4.11
C VAL A 91 8.23 4.02 -3.05
N ALA A 92 7.26 4.93 -3.06
CA ALA A 92 6.08 4.90 -2.18
C ALA A 92 4.99 3.98 -2.75
N PHE A 93 4.80 2.82 -2.12
CA PHE A 93 3.96 1.76 -2.68
C PHE A 93 2.49 2.19 -2.87
N TRP A 94 1.91 2.93 -1.92
CA TRP A 94 0.52 3.39 -2.00
C TRP A 94 0.26 4.29 -3.20
N HIS A 95 1.08 5.30 -3.45
CA HIS A 95 0.84 6.20 -4.58
C HIS A 95 1.11 5.52 -5.92
N THR A 96 2.19 4.74 -6.01
CA THR A 96 2.63 4.15 -7.28
C THR A 96 1.74 2.98 -7.71
N PHE A 97 1.36 2.11 -6.78
CA PHE A 97 0.68 0.85 -7.11
C PHE A 97 -0.76 0.73 -6.59
N ARG A 98 -1.20 1.61 -5.68
CA ARG A 98 -2.62 1.70 -5.26
C ARG A 98 -3.33 2.95 -5.81
N GLY A 99 -2.60 3.96 -6.27
CA GLY A 99 -3.16 5.22 -6.72
C GLY A 99 -3.95 5.09 -8.03
N ALA A 100 -5.28 5.10 -7.95
CA ALA A 100 -6.16 4.99 -9.12
C ALA A 100 -6.61 6.36 -9.70
N GLY A 101 -6.16 7.47 -9.12
CA GLY A 101 -6.42 8.83 -9.63
C GLY A 101 -7.85 9.35 -9.40
N GLY A 102 -8.59 8.77 -8.45
CA GLY A 102 -9.83 9.35 -7.95
C GLY A 102 -9.57 10.42 -6.89
N ASP A 103 -10.57 11.26 -6.65
CA ASP A 103 -10.55 12.35 -5.67
C ASP A 103 -11.95 12.51 -5.02
N PRO A 104 -12.15 13.43 -4.05
CA PRO A 104 -13.46 13.59 -3.40
C PRO A 104 -14.63 13.98 -4.33
N PHE A 105 -14.36 14.35 -5.58
CA PHE A 105 -15.33 14.85 -6.57
C PHE A 105 -15.41 14.00 -7.85
N GLY A 106 -14.55 12.98 -8.00
CA GLY A 106 -14.43 12.20 -9.23
C GLY A 106 -13.98 10.76 -9.00
N ALA A 107 -14.47 9.86 -9.86
CA ALA A 107 -14.11 8.45 -9.85
C ALA A 107 -12.65 8.21 -10.29
N ALA A 108 -12.15 7.00 -10.03
CA ALA A 108 -10.85 6.56 -10.51
C ALA A 108 -10.72 6.69 -12.04
N THR A 109 -9.55 7.12 -12.49
CA THR A 109 -9.23 7.37 -13.92
C THR A 109 -8.15 6.43 -14.45
N LYS A 110 -7.44 5.71 -13.57
CA LYS A 110 -6.36 4.79 -13.92
C LYS A 110 -6.79 3.35 -13.70
N PHE A 111 -6.62 2.52 -14.72
CA PHE A 111 -6.86 1.09 -14.69
C PHE A 111 -5.53 0.38 -14.86
N TRP A 112 -5.00 -0.15 -13.76
CA TRP A 112 -3.69 -0.78 -13.75
C TRP A 112 -3.79 -2.26 -14.12
N PRO A 113 -2.83 -2.81 -14.88
CA PRO A 113 -2.83 -4.24 -15.25
C PRO A 113 -2.68 -5.18 -14.04
N TRP A 114 -2.13 -4.67 -12.94
CA TRP A 114 -2.01 -5.40 -11.68
C TRP A 114 -3.22 -5.30 -10.75
N GLU A 115 -4.28 -4.60 -11.15
CA GLU A 115 -5.53 -4.48 -10.41
C GLU A 115 -6.69 -5.18 -11.15
N ASP A 116 -7.45 -6.01 -10.45
CA ASP A 116 -8.68 -6.64 -10.97
C ASP A 116 -9.95 -6.22 -10.20
N GLY A 117 -9.80 -5.31 -9.22
CA GLY A 117 -10.88 -4.79 -8.38
C GLY A 117 -11.28 -5.68 -7.20
N THR A 118 -10.73 -6.89 -7.07
CA THR A 118 -11.12 -7.84 -6.02
C THR A 118 -10.46 -7.58 -4.66
N ASN A 119 -9.33 -6.86 -4.65
CA ASN A 119 -8.45 -6.78 -3.48
C ASN A 119 -8.08 -8.17 -2.93
N SER A 120 -7.92 -9.16 -3.80
CA SER A 120 -7.53 -10.52 -3.43
C SER A 120 -6.04 -10.64 -3.13
N LEU A 121 -5.66 -11.75 -2.49
CA LEU A 121 -4.26 -12.09 -2.26
C LEU A 121 -3.49 -12.32 -3.58
N ALA A 122 -4.15 -12.87 -4.60
CA ALA A 122 -3.56 -13.05 -5.94
C ALA A 122 -3.22 -11.69 -6.58
N MET A 123 -4.16 -10.74 -6.50
CA MET A 123 -3.94 -9.36 -6.98
C MET A 123 -2.80 -8.67 -6.22
N ALA A 124 -2.72 -8.85 -4.90
CA ALA A 124 -1.62 -8.34 -4.08
C ALA A 124 -0.26 -8.94 -4.48
N LYS A 125 -0.20 -10.24 -4.75
CA LYS A 125 1.00 -10.94 -5.27
C LYS A 125 1.42 -10.38 -6.63
N ARG A 126 0.47 -10.07 -7.51
CA ARG A 126 0.75 -9.46 -8.82
C ARG A 126 1.30 -8.04 -8.68
N ARG A 127 0.65 -7.20 -7.87
CA ARG A 127 1.10 -5.84 -7.56
C ARG A 127 2.51 -5.81 -6.99
N MET A 128 2.84 -6.77 -6.12
CA MET A 128 4.18 -6.88 -5.55
C MET A 128 5.24 -7.13 -6.64
N ARG A 129 4.96 -7.97 -7.64
CA ARG A 129 5.88 -8.19 -8.77
C ARG A 129 6.04 -6.93 -9.63
N ALA A 130 4.95 -6.21 -9.90
CA ALA A 130 5.01 -4.92 -10.60
C ALA A 130 5.89 -3.90 -9.86
N ASN A 131 5.82 -3.88 -8.52
CA ASN A 131 6.67 -3.03 -7.70
C ASN A 131 8.16 -3.31 -7.89
N PHE A 132 8.58 -4.57 -7.86
CA PHE A 132 10.00 -4.90 -8.00
C PHE A 132 10.52 -4.74 -9.43
N GLU A 133 9.69 -4.95 -10.46
CA GLU A 133 10.06 -4.58 -11.85
C GLU A 133 10.27 -3.07 -11.97
N PHE A 134 9.36 -2.27 -11.42
CA PHE A 134 9.46 -0.81 -11.46
C PHE A 134 10.71 -0.30 -10.72
N ILE A 135 10.99 -0.82 -9.53
CA ILE A 135 12.18 -0.44 -8.74
C ILE A 135 13.47 -0.77 -9.52
N ASP A 136 13.56 -1.96 -10.13
CA ASP A 136 14.73 -2.33 -10.93
C ASP A 136 14.90 -1.44 -12.17
N LYS A 137 13.82 -1.19 -12.91
CA LYS A 137 13.84 -0.32 -14.10
C LYS A 137 14.21 1.12 -13.72
N LEU A 138 13.74 1.63 -12.57
CA LEU A 138 14.10 2.96 -12.10
C LEU A 138 15.56 3.04 -11.59
N GLY A 139 16.16 1.92 -11.23
CA GLY A 139 17.54 1.85 -10.73
C GLY A 139 17.70 2.35 -9.28
N VAL A 140 16.65 2.22 -8.47
CA VAL A 140 16.66 2.52 -7.03
C VAL A 140 16.65 1.23 -6.22
N ASP A 141 16.97 1.32 -4.93
CA ASP A 141 17.15 0.14 -4.07
C ASP A 141 16.33 0.20 -2.78
N ARG A 142 15.40 1.16 -2.70
CA ARG A 142 14.49 1.36 -1.57
C ARG A 142 13.04 1.49 -2.00
N TRP A 143 12.18 1.09 -1.08
CA TRP A 143 10.74 1.26 -1.17
C TRP A 143 10.14 1.42 0.23
N CYS A 144 8.92 1.93 0.31
CA CYS A 144 8.18 2.07 1.55
C CYS A 144 6.71 1.68 1.36
N PHE A 145 6.08 1.19 2.43
CA PHE A 145 4.74 0.61 2.37
C PHE A 145 3.98 0.78 3.68
N HIS A 146 2.64 0.91 3.60
CA HIS A 146 1.77 0.48 4.69
C HIS A 146 1.44 -1.00 4.53
N ASP A 147 1.23 -1.69 5.64
CA ASP A 147 0.79 -3.08 5.69
C ASP A 147 -0.47 -3.36 4.81
N ARG A 148 -1.47 -2.48 4.84
CA ARG A 148 -2.71 -2.61 4.04
C ARG A 148 -2.56 -2.23 2.56
N ASP A 149 -1.45 -1.60 2.17
CA ASP A 149 -1.20 -1.35 0.75
C ASP A 149 -0.74 -2.63 0.06
N ILE A 150 0.09 -3.41 0.74
CA ILE A 150 0.75 -4.59 0.18
C ILE A 150 -0.11 -5.84 0.29
N ALA A 151 -0.93 -5.98 1.33
CA ALA A 151 -1.77 -7.16 1.57
C ALA A 151 -3.22 -6.78 1.89
N PRO A 152 -4.20 -7.60 1.50
CA PRO A 152 -5.60 -7.36 1.85
C PRO A 152 -5.90 -7.69 3.31
N GLU A 153 -6.97 -7.11 3.83
CA GLU A 153 -7.51 -7.46 5.14
C GLU A 153 -8.45 -8.68 5.01
N GLY A 154 -8.30 -9.65 5.92
CA GLY A 154 -9.21 -10.79 6.03
C GLY A 154 -10.42 -10.48 6.94
N LYS A 155 -11.24 -11.48 7.21
CA LYS A 155 -12.41 -11.36 8.12
C LYS A 155 -11.97 -11.27 9.58
N THR A 156 -10.79 -11.79 9.91
CA THR A 156 -10.22 -11.75 11.24
C THR A 156 -8.81 -11.16 11.20
N LEU A 157 -8.30 -10.77 12.37
CA LEU A 157 -6.91 -10.32 12.51
C LEU A 157 -5.92 -11.45 12.17
N GLU A 158 -6.26 -12.69 12.51
CA GLU A 158 -5.45 -13.87 12.18
C GLU A 158 -5.33 -14.07 10.67
N GLU A 159 -6.47 -14.03 9.96
CA GLU A 159 -6.50 -14.15 8.50
C GLU A 159 -5.76 -12.99 7.82
N THR A 160 -5.97 -11.76 8.31
CA THR A 160 -5.23 -10.58 7.86
C THR A 160 -3.71 -10.75 8.00
N ASN A 161 -3.27 -11.26 9.15
CA ASN A 161 -1.85 -11.48 9.40
C ASN A 161 -1.28 -12.59 8.52
N ALA A 162 -2.04 -13.66 8.26
CA ALA A 162 -1.63 -14.73 7.35
C ALA A 162 -1.45 -14.23 5.91
N TYR A 163 -2.39 -13.41 5.40
CA TYR A 163 -2.26 -12.78 4.09
C TYR A 163 -1.05 -11.85 4.01
N LEU A 164 -0.80 -11.06 5.05
CA LEU A 164 0.38 -10.21 5.12
C LEU A 164 1.67 -11.03 5.12
N ASP A 165 1.72 -12.14 5.86
CA ASP A 165 2.88 -13.04 5.90
C ASP A 165 3.20 -13.64 4.53
N GLU A 166 2.20 -14.07 3.77
CA GLU A 166 2.40 -14.57 2.41
C GLU A 166 2.98 -13.51 1.46
N ILE A 167 2.46 -12.28 1.51
CA ILE A 167 2.96 -11.18 0.68
C ILE A 167 4.38 -10.78 1.07
N VAL A 168 4.67 -10.75 2.37
CA VAL A 168 5.98 -10.39 2.90
C VAL A 168 7.02 -11.46 2.57
N ALA A 169 6.67 -12.74 2.56
CA ALA A 169 7.53 -13.81 2.08
C ALA A 169 7.90 -13.62 0.60
N LEU A 170 6.91 -13.33 -0.26
CA LEU A 170 7.15 -13.01 -1.66
C LEU A 170 8.00 -11.75 -1.84
N ALA A 171 7.73 -10.68 -1.08
CA ALA A 171 8.52 -9.46 -1.14
C ALA A 171 9.99 -9.71 -0.76
N LYS A 172 10.23 -10.58 0.24
CA LYS A 172 11.59 -10.96 0.65
C LYS A 172 12.34 -11.68 -0.48
N GLU A 173 11.68 -12.56 -1.21
CA GLU A 173 12.24 -13.24 -2.37
C GLU A 173 12.59 -12.24 -3.47
N LEU A 174 11.64 -11.39 -3.85
CA LEU A 174 11.80 -10.40 -4.93
C LEU A 174 12.82 -9.31 -4.61
N GLN A 175 13.03 -8.97 -3.33
CA GLN A 175 14.07 -8.04 -2.89
C GLN A 175 15.49 -8.49 -3.26
N GLY A 176 15.72 -9.81 -3.29
CA GLY A 176 17.06 -10.39 -3.34
C GLY A 176 17.97 -9.78 -2.26
N THR A 177 19.18 -9.38 -2.66
CA THR A 177 20.18 -8.77 -1.74
C THR A 177 20.31 -7.26 -1.92
N LYS A 178 19.75 -6.69 -2.99
CA LYS A 178 19.99 -5.30 -3.39
C LYS A 178 18.91 -4.35 -2.89
N ILE A 179 17.65 -4.80 -2.87
CA ILE A 179 16.51 -3.96 -2.54
C ILE A 179 16.07 -4.25 -1.11
N ARG A 180 15.71 -3.21 -0.36
CA ARG A 180 15.16 -3.32 1.00
C ARG A 180 14.20 -2.18 1.31
N PRO A 181 13.33 -2.28 2.31
CA PRO A 181 12.48 -1.16 2.67
C PRO A 181 13.32 -0.03 3.27
N LEU A 182 13.06 1.22 2.88
CA LEU A 182 13.51 2.36 3.68
C LEU A 182 12.76 2.37 5.01
N TRP A 183 11.46 2.07 4.95
CA TRP A 183 10.61 1.88 6.12
C TRP A 183 9.32 1.14 5.77
N GLY A 184 8.71 0.56 6.79
CA GLY A 184 7.30 0.14 6.77
C GLY A 184 6.50 0.92 7.82
N THR A 185 5.17 0.83 7.73
CA THR A 185 4.24 1.47 8.67
C THR A 185 2.89 0.72 8.69
N ALA A 186 2.01 1.08 9.62
CA ALA A 186 0.65 0.56 9.71
C ALA A 186 -0.37 1.60 9.20
N GLN A 187 -1.30 1.18 8.34
CA GLN A 187 -2.38 2.04 7.82
C GLN A 187 -3.50 2.21 8.87
N LEU A 188 -3.28 3.03 9.88
CA LEU A 188 -4.21 3.23 11.01
C LEU A 188 -5.23 4.36 10.78
N PHE A 189 -5.61 4.62 9.52
CA PHE A 189 -6.43 5.80 9.18
C PHE A 189 -7.52 5.57 8.14
N PHE A 190 -7.44 4.48 7.36
CA PHE A 190 -8.33 4.24 6.23
C PHE A 190 -9.56 3.42 6.63
N HIS A 191 -9.36 2.29 7.32
CA HIS A 191 -10.46 1.41 7.71
C HIS A 191 -11.47 2.17 8.62
N PRO A 192 -12.80 2.00 8.45
CA PRO A 192 -13.82 2.73 9.21
C PRO A 192 -13.65 2.69 10.74
N ARG A 193 -13.10 1.59 11.27
CA ARG A 193 -12.76 1.44 12.71
C ARG A 193 -11.92 2.60 13.27
N TYR A 194 -11.12 3.27 12.44
CA TYR A 194 -10.22 4.35 12.84
C TYR A 194 -10.84 5.74 12.70
N MET A 195 -12.14 5.86 12.41
CA MET A 195 -12.78 7.16 12.17
C MET A 195 -12.65 8.14 13.35
N HIS A 196 -12.47 7.63 14.57
CA HIS A 196 -12.31 8.40 15.80
C HIS A 196 -10.89 8.33 16.39
N GLY A 197 -9.89 8.01 15.56
CA GLY A 197 -8.51 7.82 16.02
C GLY A 197 -8.13 6.35 16.16
N ALA A 198 -6.84 6.09 16.33
CA ALA A 198 -6.30 4.75 16.53
C ALA A 198 -5.73 4.64 17.94
N ALA A 199 -4.53 5.17 18.18
CA ALA A 199 -4.00 5.33 19.53
C ALA A 199 -4.76 6.40 20.32
N THR A 200 -5.37 7.38 19.65
CA THR A 200 -6.18 8.42 20.30
C THR A 200 -7.67 8.08 20.31
N SER A 201 -8.06 6.85 19.94
CA SER A 201 -9.46 6.46 19.95
C SER A 201 -10.07 6.57 21.35
N PRO A 202 -11.32 7.06 21.50
CA PRO A 202 -12.06 6.96 22.75
C PRO A 202 -12.45 5.51 23.07
N GLU A 203 -12.32 4.58 22.11
CA GLU A 203 -12.73 3.19 22.23
C GLU A 203 -11.51 2.26 22.42
N VAL A 204 -11.42 1.63 23.59
CA VAL A 204 -10.27 0.77 23.97
C VAL A 204 -10.02 -0.38 23.00
N HIS A 205 -11.07 -0.92 22.37
CA HIS A 205 -10.91 -2.01 21.41
C HIS A 205 -10.24 -1.56 20.11
N VAL A 206 -10.46 -0.31 19.68
CA VAL A 206 -9.77 0.28 18.52
C VAL A 206 -8.30 0.53 18.84
N TYR A 207 -8.00 1.05 20.04
CA TYR A 207 -6.64 1.19 20.55
C TYR A 207 -5.89 -0.16 20.52
N ALA A 208 -6.52 -1.21 21.05
CA ALA A 208 -5.94 -2.54 21.11
C ALA A 208 -5.71 -3.14 19.70
N TYR A 209 -6.65 -2.95 18.78
CA TYR A 209 -6.51 -3.39 17.39
C TYR A 209 -5.36 -2.65 16.69
N ALA A 210 -5.27 -1.32 16.85
CA ALA A 210 -4.19 -0.52 16.31
C ALA A 210 -2.82 -0.97 16.83
N ALA A 211 -2.72 -1.29 18.13
CA ALA A 211 -1.50 -1.81 18.75
C ALA A 211 -1.11 -3.17 18.15
N ALA A 212 -2.09 -4.06 17.91
CA ALA A 212 -1.85 -5.35 17.28
C ALA A 212 -1.39 -5.20 15.81
N GLN A 213 -1.96 -4.24 15.07
CA GLN A 213 -1.54 -3.94 13.70
C GLN A 213 -0.13 -3.35 13.66
N VAL A 214 0.22 -2.41 14.55
CA VAL A 214 1.58 -1.84 14.65
C VAL A 214 2.61 -2.90 15.05
N LYS A 215 2.26 -3.79 15.99
CA LYS A 215 3.10 -4.94 16.35
C LYS A 215 3.46 -5.75 15.11
N LYS A 216 2.46 -6.15 14.31
CA LYS A 216 2.68 -6.94 13.10
C LYS A 216 3.42 -6.18 12.01
N ALA A 217 3.05 -4.93 11.75
CA ALA A 217 3.70 -4.08 10.76
C ALA A 217 5.20 -3.86 11.08
N MET A 218 5.54 -3.72 12.37
CA MET A 218 6.92 -3.60 12.81
C MET A 218 7.72 -4.91 12.64
N GLU A 219 7.09 -6.06 12.94
CA GLU A 219 7.70 -7.38 12.70
C GLU A 219 8.02 -7.60 11.22
N VAL A 220 7.09 -7.31 10.32
CA VAL A 220 7.31 -7.50 8.88
C VAL A 220 8.34 -6.51 8.34
N THR A 221 8.34 -5.27 8.85
CA THR A 221 9.38 -4.28 8.53
C THR A 221 10.76 -4.78 8.94
N HIS A 222 10.88 -5.33 10.15
CA HIS A 222 12.12 -5.92 10.65
C HIS A 222 12.56 -7.12 9.78
N TYR A 223 11.64 -8.04 9.49
CA TYR A 223 11.90 -9.23 8.66
C TYR A 223 12.40 -8.89 7.25
N LEU A 224 11.82 -7.86 6.63
CA LEU A 224 12.22 -7.38 5.31
C LEU A 224 13.54 -6.59 5.32
N GLY A 225 14.08 -6.27 6.50
CA GLY A 225 15.32 -5.50 6.66
C GLY A 225 15.12 -3.99 6.51
N GLY A 226 13.95 -3.48 6.91
CA GLY A 226 13.63 -2.07 6.90
C GLY A 226 14.60 -1.23 7.76
N GLU A 227 14.95 -0.04 7.30
CA GLU A 227 15.88 0.83 8.02
C GLU A 227 15.18 1.71 9.08
N ASN A 228 13.89 1.96 8.91
CA ASN A 228 13.09 2.77 9.82
C ASN A 228 11.66 2.20 9.93
N TYR A 229 10.88 2.72 10.88
CA TYR A 229 9.45 2.47 11.00
C TYR A 229 8.74 3.79 11.29
N VAL A 230 7.71 4.11 10.51
CA VAL A 230 7.06 5.43 10.51
C VAL A 230 5.74 5.40 11.28
N PHE A 231 5.43 6.48 11.98
CA PHE A 231 4.12 6.81 12.52
C PHE A 231 3.61 8.10 11.87
N TRP A 232 2.70 7.96 10.90
CA TRP A 232 1.89 9.08 10.44
C TRP A 232 0.50 9.00 11.08
N GLY A 233 0.19 9.97 11.94
CA GLY A 233 -1.04 9.99 12.74
C GLY A 233 -2.26 10.48 11.99
N GLY A 234 -2.60 9.88 10.84
CA GLY A 234 -3.68 10.38 9.96
C GLY A 234 -5.05 10.54 10.64
N ARG A 235 -5.33 9.81 11.72
CA ARG A 235 -6.54 10.00 12.57
C ARG A 235 -6.22 10.39 14.01
N GLU A 236 -4.94 10.59 14.33
CA GLU A 236 -4.48 10.93 15.68
C GLU A 236 -4.58 12.45 15.88
N GLY A 237 -5.79 12.88 16.20
CA GLY A 237 -6.22 14.27 16.26
C GLY A 237 -7.73 14.33 16.41
N TYR A 238 -8.31 15.51 16.19
CA TYR A 238 -9.76 15.70 16.37
C TYR A 238 -10.44 16.39 15.20
N GLN A 239 -11.76 16.21 15.13
CA GLN A 239 -12.65 16.97 14.24
C GLN A 239 -13.27 18.17 14.97
N SER A 240 -13.66 18.00 16.24
CA SER A 240 -14.23 19.03 17.09
C SER A 240 -13.62 18.97 18.47
N LEU A 241 -13.30 20.12 19.06
CA LEU A 241 -12.79 20.17 20.43
C LEU A 241 -13.90 19.85 21.46
N LEU A 242 -15.17 20.03 21.08
CA LEU A 242 -16.33 19.87 21.99
C LEU A 242 -16.49 18.46 22.55
N ASN A 243 -15.99 17.44 21.84
CA ASN A 243 -16.08 16.03 22.22
C ASN A 243 -14.71 15.37 22.38
N THR A 244 -13.65 16.17 22.51
CA THR A 244 -12.26 15.69 22.56
C THR A 244 -11.64 16.02 23.91
N ASP A 245 -11.21 14.99 24.63
CA ASP A 245 -10.33 15.14 25.78
C ASP A 245 -8.88 15.01 25.30
N MET A 246 -8.29 16.15 24.92
CA MET A 246 -6.96 16.18 24.30
C MET A 246 -5.88 15.64 25.24
N GLU A 247 -5.97 15.93 26.54
CA GLU A 247 -4.98 15.46 27.51
C GLU A 247 -5.00 13.94 27.57
N ARG A 248 -6.19 13.34 27.67
CA ARG A 248 -6.33 11.88 27.67
C ARG A 248 -5.84 11.27 26.37
N GLU A 249 -6.18 11.82 25.22
CA GLU A 249 -5.76 11.31 23.92
C GLU A 249 -4.25 11.38 23.72
N LEU A 250 -3.61 12.50 24.09
CA LEU A 250 -2.16 12.65 24.04
C LEU A 250 -1.46 11.69 25.01
N ASN A 251 -2.02 11.46 26.20
CA ASN A 251 -1.52 10.47 27.15
C ASN A 251 -1.61 9.04 26.60
N HIS A 252 -2.70 8.71 25.88
CA HIS A 252 -2.82 7.42 25.21
C HIS A 252 -1.80 7.27 24.08
N LEU A 253 -1.63 8.30 23.25
CA LEU A 253 -0.67 8.30 22.16
C LEU A 253 0.77 8.14 22.67
N ALA A 254 1.13 8.82 23.77
CA ALA A 254 2.43 8.67 24.42
C ALA A 254 2.66 7.22 24.88
N ARG A 255 1.70 6.62 25.59
CA ARG A 255 1.78 5.20 26.02
C ARG A 255 1.87 4.23 24.85
N PHE A 256 1.17 4.51 23.76
CA PHE A 256 1.23 3.71 22.55
C PHE A 256 2.63 3.73 21.93
N CYS A 257 3.23 4.92 21.82
CA CYS A 257 4.60 5.10 21.34
C CYS A 257 5.63 4.43 22.26
N GLU A 258 5.48 4.55 23.59
CA GLU A 258 6.33 3.86 24.56
C GLU A 258 6.26 2.34 24.40
N ALA A 259 5.06 1.79 24.23
CA ALA A 259 4.86 0.37 23.98
C ALA A 259 5.51 -0.08 22.65
N ALA A 260 5.42 0.73 21.59
CA ALA A 260 6.08 0.46 20.32
C ALA A 260 7.62 0.49 20.46
N VAL A 261 8.18 1.43 21.22
CA VAL A 261 9.61 1.48 21.55
C VAL A 261 10.04 0.24 22.33
N ALA A 262 9.26 -0.17 23.34
CA ALA A 262 9.52 -1.37 24.11
C ALA A 262 9.48 -2.63 23.22
N TYR A 263 8.51 -2.71 22.31
CA TYR A 263 8.37 -3.83 21.39
C TYR A 263 9.51 -3.91 20.37
N LYS A 264 9.88 -2.78 19.77
CA LYS A 264 11.08 -2.64 18.92
C LYS A 264 12.31 -3.24 19.58
N LYS A 265 12.57 -2.88 20.85
CA LYS A 265 13.69 -3.42 21.63
C LYS A 265 13.55 -4.93 21.83
N LYS A 266 12.35 -5.40 22.17
CA LYS A 266 12.05 -6.82 22.40
C LYS A 266 12.35 -7.69 21.18
N ILE A 267 12.05 -7.22 19.97
CA ILE A 267 12.29 -7.97 18.73
C ILE A 267 13.67 -7.72 18.11
N GLY A 268 14.52 -6.88 18.73
CA GLY A 268 15.85 -6.55 18.19
C GLY A 268 15.80 -5.67 16.94
N PHE A 269 14.72 -4.93 16.70
CA PHE A 269 14.63 -4.04 15.55
C PHE A 269 15.49 -2.79 15.78
N ASN A 270 16.56 -2.65 14.99
CA ASN A 270 17.54 -1.56 15.13
C ASN A 270 17.18 -0.29 14.34
N GLY A 271 16.16 -0.31 13.47
CA GLY A 271 15.80 0.84 12.65
C GLY A 271 15.31 2.05 13.46
N THR A 272 15.26 3.24 12.88
CA THR A 272 14.79 4.45 13.59
C THR A 272 13.26 4.46 13.64
N LEU A 273 12.66 4.84 14.78
CA LEU A 273 11.23 5.18 14.81
C LEU A 273 11.07 6.64 14.41
N LEU A 274 10.20 6.91 13.44
CA LEU A 274 9.99 8.25 12.89
C LEU A 274 8.54 8.68 13.13
N ILE A 275 8.35 9.93 13.54
CA ILE A 275 7.05 10.58 13.52
C ILE A 275 7.01 11.43 12.26
N GLU A 276 5.92 11.34 11.49
CA GLU A 276 5.68 12.14 10.29
C GLU A 276 4.67 13.25 10.60
N PRO A 277 5.12 14.51 10.81
CA PRO A 277 4.23 15.58 11.17
C PRO A 277 3.36 16.02 9.99
N LYS A 278 2.11 16.33 10.28
CA LYS A 278 1.17 16.98 9.36
C LYS A 278 0.18 17.79 10.21
N PRO A 279 -0.15 19.04 9.85
CA PRO A 279 -0.98 19.90 10.70
C PRO A 279 -2.45 19.46 10.78
N GLN A 280 -2.97 18.89 9.70
CA GLN A 280 -4.38 18.54 9.52
C GLN A 280 -4.56 17.66 8.28
N GLU A 281 -5.81 17.30 7.98
CA GLU A 281 -6.27 16.48 6.86
C GLU A 281 -5.80 15.01 6.96
N PRO A 282 -6.71 14.08 7.30
CA PRO A 282 -8.16 14.24 7.32
C PRO A 282 -8.76 14.78 8.64
N THR A 283 -7.97 15.00 9.68
CA THR A 283 -8.43 15.65 10.93
C THR A 283 -8.56 17.16 10.74
N LYS A 284 -9.38 17.81 11.56
CA LYS A 284 -9.42 19.28 11.66
C LYS A 284 -8.16 19.82 12.34
N HIS A 285 -7.60 19.05 13.27
CA HIS A 285 -6.29 19.30 13.88
C HIS A 285 -5.63 17.94 14.15
N GLN A 286 -4.40 17.74 13.69
CA GLN A 286 -3.60 16.55 13.95
C GLN A 286 -2.55 16.88 15.02
N TYR A 287 -2.35 15.99 16.01
CA TYR A 287 -1.52 16.30 17.18
C TYR A 287 -0.03 16.51 16.84
N ALA A 288 0.52 15.70 15.94
CA ALA A 288 1.87 15.88 15.41
C ALA A 288 1.87 16.94 14.29
N SER A 289 1.62 18.20 14.63
CA SER A 289 1.34 19.24 13.62
C SER A 289 2.58 19.82 12.92
N ASN A 290 3.72 19.86 13.61
CA ASN A 290 4.99 20.44 13.13
C ASN A 290 6.19 19.79 13.85
N LEU A 291 7.41 20.20 13.47
CA LEU A 291 8.66 19.73 14.09
C LEU A 291 9.14 20.61 15.26
N THR A 292 8.50 21.77 15.49
CA THR A 292 8.95 22.84 16.38
C THR A 292 7.98 23.09 17.52
#